data_AF-A0A2V9Z045-F1
#
_entry.id   AF-A0A2V9Z045-F1
#
_cell.length_a   1.000
_cell.length_b   1.000
_cell.length_c   1.000
_cell.angle_alpha   90.00
_cell.angle_beta   90.00
_cell.angle_gamma   90.00
#
_symmetry.space_group_name_H-M   'P 1'
#
loop_
_entity.id
_entity.type
_entity.pdbx_description
1 polymer ?
#
loop_
_entity_poly.entity_id
_entity_poly.type
_entity_poly.pdbx_seq_one_letter_code
_entity_poly.pdbx_strand_id
1 'polypeptide(L)'
;MCLAISACNTKSGQAPATQSPDALNRVEHAPPAPPNNFLHKNFKLTNYAKFEFEVPAHIAAPKLQGSFKSSLPGESDDGFSAAANIDMLLLKPEEFEAFTHGRGGAPSYSITGVHSQDVDYILPATMEEPQKYYLVFQNPSSKGPAKSVEADFTATF
;
A
#
# COMPACT_ATOMS: atom_id res chain seq x y z
N MET A 1 -48.23 48.75 -30.31
CA MET A 1 -46.95 49.45 -30.01
C MET A 1 -45.92 48.90 -30.99
N CYS A 2 -45.42 49.78 -31.89
CA CYS A 2 -44.37 49.70 -32.93
C CYS A 2 -43.95 48.32 -33.52
N LEU A 3 -44.14 48.01 -34.82
CA LEU A 3 -43.34 48.44 -36.01
C LEU A 3 -41.86 48.01 -35.89
N ALA A 4 -41.15 47.38 -36.85
CA ALA A 4 -41.39 46.97 -38.23
C ALA A 4 -40.17 46.13 -38.73
N ILE A 5 -40.38 45.32 -39.79
CA ILE A 5 -39.48 44.89 -40.91
C ILE A 5 -37.95 44.83 -40.73
N SER A 6 -37.33 43.72 -41.16
CA SER A 6 -36.49 43.64 -42.39
C SER A 6 -35.49 42.48 -42.38
N ALA A 7 -35.33 41.89 -43.56
CA ALA A 7 -34.40 40.83 -43.91
C ALA A 7 -32.91 41.22 -43.77
N CYS A 8 -32.04 40.24 -43.54
CA CYS A 8 -30.70 40.21 -44.15
C CYS A 8 -30.13 38.78 -44.12
N ASN A 9 -29.73 38.30 -45.28
CA ASN A 9 -29.09 37.01 -45.51
C ASN A 9 -27.76 37.35 -46.21
N THR A 10 -26.61 37.33 -45.52
CA THR A 10 -25.27 37.27 -46.19
C THR A 10 -24.10 37.06 -45.21
N LYS A 11 -23.45 35.91 -45.39
CA LYS A 11 -21.99 35.66 -45.53
C LYS A 11 -20.96 36.11 -44.47
N SER A 12 -20.16 35.10 -44.10
CA SER A 12 -18.71 35.10 -43.87
C SER A 12 -18.19 35.30 -42.44
N GLY A 13 -17.71 34.19 -41.88
CA GLY A 13 -16.33 34.10 -41.36
C GLY A 13 -16.10 34.48 -39.90
N GLN A 14 -16.05 33.47 -39.02
CA GLN A 14 -14.93 33.33 -38.07
C GLN A 14 -14.95 31.92 -37.47
N ALA A 15 -13.90 31.15 -37.74
CA ALA A 15 -13.62 29.93 -36.99
C ALA A 15 -13.42 30.30 -35.52
N PRO A 16 -14.03 29.61 -34.56
CA PRO A 16 -13.56 29.67 -33.18
C PRO A 16 -12.14 29.13 -33.18
N ALA A 17 -11.20 29.98 -32.76
CA ALA A 17 -9.79 29.65 -32.65
C ALA A 17 -9.62 28.31 -31.94
N THR A 18 -8.90 27.38 -32.58
CA THR A 18 -8.31 26.23 -31.92
C THR A 18 -7.45 26.75 -30.79
N GLN A 19 -7.97 26.68 -29.56
CA GLN A 19 -7.12 26.80 -28.37
C GLN A 19 -6.17 25.60 -28.45
N SER A 20 -4.94 25.83 -28.89
CA SER A 20 -3.85 24.91 -28.63
C SER A 20 -3.82 24.72 -27.11
N PRO A 21 -4.05 23.50 -26.58
CA PRO A 21 -3.82 23.27 -25.17
C PRO A 21 -2.36 23.60 -24.89
N ASP A 22 -2.18 24.52 -23.96
CA ASP A 22 -0.91 25.06 -23.52
C ASP A 22 0.03 23.90 -23.14
N ALA A 23 1.08 23.68 -23.93
CA ALA A 23 2.02 22.58 -23.74
C ALA A 23 2.80 22.67 -22.42
N LEU A 24 2.74 23.81 -21.72
CA LEU A 24 3.36 24.01 -20.41
C LEU A 24 2.51 23.51 -19.24
N ASN A 25 1.24 23.13 -19.47
CA ASN A 25 0.36 22.55 -18.45
C ASN A 25 0.12 21.06 -18.70
N ARG A 26 1.12 20.36 -19.24
CA ARG A 26 1.16 18.91 -19.21
C ARG A 26 1.97 18.50 -17.99
N VAL A 27 1.28 18.29 -16.87
CA VAL A 27 1.86 17.47 -15.79
C VAL A 27 2.11 16.11 -16.42
N GLU A 28 3.35 15.81 -16.72
CA GLU A 28 3.75 14.50 -17.21
C GLU A 28 3.67 13.54 -16.02
N HIS A 29 2.50 12.95 -15.81
CA HIS A 29 2.38 11.83 -14.89
C HIS A 29 3.19 10.69 -15.49
N ALA A 30 4.31 10.36 -14.86
CA ALA A 30 5.02 9.13 -15.17
C ALA A 30 4.03 7.95 -15.09
N PRO A 31 4.08 6.99 -16.02
CA PRO A 31 3.19 5.83 -15.95
C PRO A 31 3.37 5.15 -14.60
N PRO A 32 2.27 4.76 -13.92
CA PRO A 32 2.33 4.09 -12.63
C PRO A 32 3.19 2.84 -12.77
N ALA A 33 4.13 2.67 -11.85
CA ALA A 33 5.05 1.53 -11.94
C ALA A 33 4.27 0.25 -11.58
N PRO A 34 4.66 -0.91 -12.17
CA PRO A 34 3.87 -2.13 -12.05
C PRO A 34 3.80 -2.60 -10.59
N PRO A 35 2.66 -3.17 -10.15
CA PRO A 35 2.52 -3.73 -8.81
C PRO A 35 3.66 -4.72 -8.48
N ASN A 36 4.23 -4.58 -7.29
CA ASN A 36 5.30 -5.43 -6.78
C ASN A 36 4.74 -6.43 -5.76
N ASN A 37 4.43 -7.65 -6.20
CA ASN A 37 4.06 -8.76 -5.31
C ASN A 37 5.34 -9.34 -4.66
N PHE A 38 5.75 -8.74 -3.54
CA PHE A 38 7.01 -9.05 -2.89
C PHE A 38 6.91 -10.24 -1.92
N LEU A 39 5.68 -10.60 -1.52
CA LEU A 39 5.42 -11.68 -0.57
C LEU A 39 4.25 -12.51 -1.08
N HIS A 40 4.50 -13.77 -1.42
CA HIS A 40 3.47 -14.76 -1.73
C HIS A 40 4.01 -16.13 -1.31
N LYS A 41 3.99 -16.40 0.00
CA LYS A 41 4.63 -17.60 0.59
C LYS A 41 3.93 -18.05 1.85
N ASN A 42 4.10 -19.35 2.13
CA ASN A 42 3.94 -19.89 3.47
C ASN A 42 5.31 -19.94 4.18
N PHE A 43 5.32 -19.64 5.48
CA PHE A 43 6.53 -19.69 6.28
C PHE A 43 6.23 -20.03 7.75
N LYS A 44 7.26 -20.55 8.43
CA LYS A 44 7.19 -20.89 9.84
C LYS A 44 7.62 -19.68 10.68
N LEU A 45 6.74 -19.23 11.57
CA LEU A 45 6.95 -18.11 12.47
C LEU A 45 7.26 -18.60 13.89
N THR A 46 8.54 -18.62 14.26
CA THR A 46 8.96 -18.94 15.63
C THR A 46 8.93 -17.71 16.52
N ASN A 47 9.61 -16.63 16.11
CA ASN A 47 9.76 -15.41 16.90
C ASN A 47 9.31 -14.18 16.11
N TYR A 48 9.99 -13.88 15.00
CA TYR A 48 9.50 -12.95 13.98
C TYR A 48 10.01 -13.37 12.59
N ALA A 49 9.34 -12.92 11.54
CA ALA A 49 9.77 -13.01 10.15
C ALA A 49 9.68 -11.60 9.54
N LYS A 50 10.64 -11.25 8.68
CA LYS A 50 10.68 -9.93 8.04
C LYS A 50 10.72 -10.06 6.53
N PHE A 51 10.04 -9.14 5.86
CA PHE A 51 10.04 -8.97 4.42
C PHE A 51 10.24 -7.49 4.11
N GLU A 52 11.06 -7.20 3.11
CA GLU A 52 11.40 -5.83 2.74
C GLU A 52 10.87 -5.50 1.35
N PHE A 53 10.44 -4.26 1.21
CA PHE A 53 10.08 -3.68 -0.07
C PHE A 53 10.46 -2.21 -0.07
N GLU A 54 10.62 -1.64 -1.26
CA GLU A 54 10.99 -0.25 -1.46
C GLU A 54 9.93 0.43 -2.32
N VAL A 55 9.52 1.62 -1.90
CA VAL A 55 8.67 2.50 -2.68
C VAL A 55 9.60 3.48 -3.42
N PRO A 56 9.52 3.57 -4.76
CA PRO A 56 10.31 4.52 -5.54
C PRO A 56 10.13 5.97 -5.08
N ALA A 57 11.01 6.87 -5.51
CA ALA A 57 10.85 8.31 -5.31
C ALA A 57 9.63 8.86 -6.09
N HIS A 58 9.11 10.00 -5.66
CA HIS A 58 8.03 10.78 -6.30
C HIS A 58 6.68 10.07 -6.41
N ILE A 59 6.36 9.16 -5.48
CA ILE A 59 5.09 8.45 -5.44
C ILE A 59 4.13 9.16 -4.49
N ALA A 60 3.02 9.66 -5.01
CA ALA A 60 2.08 10.48 -4.24
C ALA A 60 1.18 9.68 -3.29
N ALA A 61 0.79 8.46 -3.66
CA ALA A 61 -0.13 7.63 -2.87
C ALA A 61 0.23 6.14 -2.99
N PRO A 62 1.40 5.72 -2.49
CA PRO A 62 1.78 4.31 -2.50
C PRO A 62 0.81 3.51 -1.62
N LYS A 63 0.54 2.27 -1.98
CA LYS A 63 -0.33 1.38 -1.20
C LYS A 63 0.31 0.04 -0.94
N LEU A 64 0.05 -0.48 0.24
CA LEU A 64 0.32 -1.85 0.64
C LEU A 64 -1.02 -2.59 0.75
N GLN A 65 -1.20 -3.61 -0.09
CA GLN A 65 -2.41 -4.42 -0.11
C GLN A 65 -2.03 -5.89 0.02
N GLY A 66 -2.84 -6.66 0.74
CA GLY A 66 -2.57 -8.07 0.94
C GLY A 66 -3.43 -8.71 1.99
N SER A 67 -3.13 -9.96 2.31
CA SER A 67 -3.74 -10.68 3.41
C SER A 67 -2.72 -11.62 4.04
N PHE A 68 -2.98 -11.99 5.28
CA PHE A 68 -2.29 -13.09 5.91
C PHE A 68 -3.24 -13.96 6.71
N LYS A 69 -2.83 -15.20 6.91
CA LYS A 69 -3.46 -16.17 7.79
C LYS A 69 -2.41 -16.94 8.56
N SER A 70 -2.63 -17.17 9.84
CA SER A 70 -1.78 -17.97 10.70
C SER A 70 -2.56 -19.11 11.35
N SER A 71 -1.87 -20.25 11.47
CA SER A 71 -2.41 -21.47 12.07
C SER A 71 -1.34 -22.16 12.92
N LEU A 72 -1.79 -22.99 13.86
CA LEU A 72 -0.90 -23.89 14.58
C LEU A 72 -0.64 -25.15 13.75
N PRO A 73 0.58 -25.73 13.85
CA PRO A 73 0.91 -26.94 13.11
C PRO A 73 -0.01 -28.10 13.53
N GLY A 74 -0.75 -28.64 12.57
CA GLY A 74 -1.67 -29.76 12.80
C GLY A 74 -3.10 -29.37 13.18
N GLU A 75 -3.41 -28.07 13.30
CA GLU A 75 -4.80 -27.61 13.37
C GLU A 75 -5.38 -27.45 11.96
N SER A 76 -6.61 -27.93 11.79
CA SER A 76 -7.43 -27.65 10.60
C SER A 76 -7.95 -26.21 10.67
N ASP A 77 -8.17 -25.63 9.50
CA ASP A 77 -8.46 -24.22 9.24
C ASP A 77 -9.74 -23.66 9.90
N ASP A 78 -10.52 -24.54 10.54
CA ASP A 78 -11.89 -24.32 11.03
C ASP A 78 -11.99 -23.88 12.50
N GLY A 79 -10.87 -23.79 13.22
CA GLY A 79 -10.83 -23.43 14.65
C GLY A 79 -10.33 -22.02 14.92
N PHE A 80 -11.17 -21.16 15.52
CA PHE A 80 -10.71 -19.92 16.14
C PHE A 80 -9.83 -20.23 17.36
N SER A 81 -8.52 -20.31 17.14
CA SER A 81 -7.52 -20.53 18.19
C SER A 81 -6.79 -19.22 18.46
N ALA A 82 -7.04 -18.60 19.61
CA ALA A 82 -6.30 -17.41 20.04
C ALA A 82 -4.79 -17.67 20.14
N ALA A 83 -4.39 -18.95 20.25
CA ALA A 83 -3.00 -19.36 20.22
C ALA A 83 -2.35 -19.17 18.84
N ALA A 84 -3.12 -19.13 17.76
CA ALA A 84 -2.64 -18.85 16.40
C ALA A 84 -2.43 -17.35 16.12
N ASN A 85 -2.89 -16.44 17.00
CA ASN A 85 -2.79 -15.00 16.79
C ASN A 85 -1.33 -14.52 16.67
N ILE A 86 -1.07 -13.65 15.72
CA ILE A 86 0.21 -13.00 15.47
C ILE A 86 0.04 -11.49 15.40
N ASP A 87 1.15 -10.78 15.44
CA ASP A 87 1.19 -9.34 15.17
C ASP A 87 1.81 -9.11 13.79
N MET A 88 1.27 -8.14 13.05
CA MET A 88 1.82 -7.65 11.79
C MET A 88 2.20 -6.19 11.97
N LEU A 89 3.46 -5.87 11.73
CA LEU A 89 4.04 -4.54 11.89
C LEU A 89 4.60 -4.08 10.56
N LEU A 90 4.30 -2.84 10.19
CA LEU A 90 4.97 -2.16 9.11
C LEU A 90 5.91 -1.11 9.71
N LEU A 91 7.19 -1.25 9.40
CA LEU A 91 8.27 -0.50 10.02
C LEU A 91 9.12 0.20 8.97
N LYS A 92 9.53 1.44 9.25
CA LYS A 92 10.64 2.11 8.57
C LYS A 92 11.99 1.58 9.08
N PRO A 93 13.12 1.86 8.41
CA PRO A 93 14.42 1.35 8.83
C PRO A 93 14.80 1.67 10.28
N GLU A 94 14.55 2.90 10.73
CA GLU A 94 14.80 3.34 12.10
C GLU A 94 13.89 2.64 13.13
N GLU A 95 12.64 2.36 12.75
CA GLU A 95 11.68 1.66 13.60
C GLU A 95 12.05 0.17 13.69
N PHE A 96 12.52 -0.43 12.60
CA PHE A 96 13.00 -1.81 12.55
C PHE A 96 14.29 -1.99 13.36
N GLU A 97 15.22 -1.05 13.26
CA GLU A 97 16.40 -1.00 14.13
C GLU A 97 15.97 -0.92 15.61
N ALA A 98 15.03 -0.03 15.97
CA ALA A 98 14.53 0.04 17.34
C ALA A 98 13.90 -1.29 17.80
N PHE A 99 13.05 -1.89 16.97
CA PHE A 99 12.40 -3.18 17.21
C PHE A 99 13.42 -4.29 17.50
N THR A 100 14.44 -4.44 16.65
CA THR A 100 15.47 -5.48 16.81
C THR A 100 16.34 -5.30 18.05
N HIS A 101 16.51 -4.06 18.51
CA HIS A 101 17.20 -3.76 19.76
C HIS A 101 16.29 -3.80 21.01
N GLY A 102 15.03 -4.22 20.87
CA GLY A 102 14.06 -4.25 21.96
C GLY A 102 13.70 -2.87 22.51
N ARG A 103 13.99 -1.81 21.75
CA ARG A 103 13.61 -0.44 22.09
C ARG A 103 12.16 -0.25 21.65
N GLY A 104 11.30 0.10 22.59
CA GLY A 104 9.90 0.40 22.30
C GLY A 104 9.81 1.59 21.34
N GLY A 105 9.38 1.33 20.12
CA GLY A 105 9.03 2.33 19.11
C GLY A 105 7.65 2.01 18.55
N ALA A 106 6.86 3.04 18.26
CA ALA A 106 5.58 2.84 17.60
C ALA A 106 5.84 2.51 16.12
N PRO A 107 5.26 1.42 15.58
CA PRO A 107 5.35 1.12 14.17
C PRO A 107 4.56 2.15 13.35
N SER A 108 4.98 2.37 12.11
CA SER A 108 4.21 3.18 11.15
C SER A 108 2.78 2.65 10.93
N TYR A 109 2.60 1.33 11.00
CA TYR A 109 1.29 0.68 11.03
C TYR A 109 1.38 -0.68 11.73
N SER A 110 0.35 -1.07 12.46
CA SER A 110 0.29 -2.39 13.10
C SER A 110 -1.11 -2.96 13.21
N ILE A 111 -1.16 -4.28 13.19
CA ILE A 111 -2.31 -5.10 13.56
C ILE A 111 -1.82 -6.09 14.60
N THR A 112 -2.50 -6.19 15.74
CA THR A 112 -2.04 -7.02 16.86
C THR A 112 -3.07 -8.05 17.27
N GLY A 113 -2.62 -9.25 17.60
CA GLY A 113 -3.45 -10.28 18.21
C GLY A 113 -4.51 -10.87 17.27
N VAL A 114 -4.20 -11.01 15.98
CA VAL A 114 -5.12 -11.60 14.98
C VAL A 114 -4.50 -12.81 14.29
N HIS A 115 -5.31 -13.74 13.81
CA HIS A 115 -4.84 -14.93 13.07
C HIS A 115 -5.20 -14.87 11.58
N SER A 116 -6.00 -13.91 11.15
CA SER A 116 -6.31 -13.69 9.73
C SER A 116 -6.74 -12.23 9.55
N GLN A 117 -6.21 -11.56 8.54
CA GLN A 117 -6.57 -10.16 8.26
C GLN A 117 -6.26 -9.78 6.81
N ASP A 118 -7.19 -9.06 6.19
CA ASP A 118 -6.96 -8.31 4.95
C ASP A 118 -6.42 -6.92 5.28
N VAL A 119 -5.41 -6.48 4.53
CA VAL A 119 -4.71 -5.22 4.70
C VAL A 119 -4.88 -4.39 3.44
N ASP A 120 -5.36 -3.16 3.59
CA ASP A 120 -5.31 -2.11 2.57
C ASP A 120 -4.85 -0.82 3.27
N TYR A 121 -3.58 -0.48 3.10
CA TYR A 121 -2.95 0.64 3.78
C TYR A 121 -2.31 1.60 2.78
N ILE A 122 -2.62 2.88 2.91
CA ILE A 122 -1.98 3.95 2.13
C ILE A 122 -0.71 4.35 2.86
N LEU A 123 0.42 4.17 2.18
CA LEU A 123 1.75 4.55 2.66
C LEU A 123 1.95 6.07 2.49
N PRO A 124 2.82 6.69 3.31
CA PRO A 124 3.25 8.07 3.11
C PRO A 124 3.84 8.28 1.70
N ALA A 125 3.56 9.44 1.11
CA ALA A 125 4.15 9.85 -0.16
C ALA A 125 5.68 9.91 -0.08
N THR A 126 6.35 9.50 -1.16
CA THR A 126 7.80 9.61 -1.29
C THR A 126 8.16 10.88 -2.06
N MET A 127 9.24 11.54 -1.62
CA MET A 127 9.73 12.78 -2.21
C MET A 127 10.88 12.46 -3.16
N GLU A 128 12.08 12.96 -2.88
CA GLU A 128 13.25 12.81 -3.77
C GLU A 128 13.91 11.44 -3.66
N GLU A 129 13.81 10.78 -2.51
CA GLU A 129 14.45 9.51 -2.24
C GLU A 129 13.44 8.37 -2.18
N PRO A 130 13.84 7.15 -2.62
CA PRO A 130 13.03 5.96 -2.38
C PRO A 130 12.93 5.67 -0.88
N GLN A 131 11.79 5.13 -0.47
CA GLN A 131 11.52 4.80 0.93
C GLN A 131 11.45 3.29 1.12
N LYS A 132 12.37 2.76 1.93
CA LYS A 132 12.36 1.35 2.34
C LYS A 132 11.38 1.12 3.48
N TYR A 133 10.70 -0.03 3.44
CA TYR A 133 9.81 -0.51 4.50
C TYR A 133 10.10 -1.99 4.82
N TYR A 134 9.81 -2.37 6.06
CA TYR A 134 9.89 -3.73 6.58
C TYR A 134 8.51 -4.17 7.06
N LEU A 135 7.97 -5.20 6.42
CA LEU A 135 6.79 -5.93 6.88
C LEU A 135 7.25 -7.05 7.81
N VAL A 136 6.90 -6.95 9.08
CA VAL A 136 7.30 -7.90 10.12
C VAL A 136 6.09 -8.63 10.68
N PHE A 137 6.15 -9.95 10.64
CA PHE A 137 5.23 -10.81 11.37
C PHE A 137 5.90 -11.21 12.67
N GLN A 138 5.22 -11.07 13.79
CA GLN A 138 5.75 -11.40 15.11
C GLN A 138 4.84 -12.40 15.82
N ASN A 139 5.47 -13.38 16.47
CA ASN A 139 4.79 -14.24 17.41
C ASN A 139 4.82 -13.58 18.80
N PRO A 140 3.69 -13.07 19.32
CA PRO A 140 3.66 -12.44 20.64
C PRO A 140 4.02 -13.41 21.77
N SER A 141 3.84 -14.72 21.52
CA SER A 141 4.25 -15.79 22.43
C SER A 141 5.64 -16.31 22.05
N SER A 142 6.70 -15.60 22.45
CA SER A 142 8.10 -15.95 22.12
C SER A 142 8.54 -17.32 22.64
N LYS A 143 7.80 -17.91 23.59
CA LYS A 143 8.01 -19.27 24.13
C LYS A 143 6.95 -20.28 23.67
N GLY A 144 6.04 -19.87 22.80
CA GLY A 144 4.96 -20.71 22.28
C GLY A 144 5.43 -21.59 21.11
N PRO A 145 4.56 -22.51 20.64
CA PRO A 145 4.83 -23.25 19.43
C PRO A 145 5.01 -22.31 18.24
N ALA A 146 5.87 -22.70 17.31
CA ALA A 146 6.01 -21.99 16.06
C ALA A 146 4.71 -22.13 15.24
N LYS A 147 4.31 -21.03 14.60
CA LYS A 147 3.08 -20.92 13.82
C LYS A 147 3.39 -21.10 12.33
N SER A 148 2.44 -21.59 11.56
CA SER A 148 2.48 -21.49 10.10
C SER A 148 1.79 -20.20 9.71
N VAL A 149 2.38 -19.43 8.81
CA VAL A 149 1.80 -18.19 8.29
C VAL A 149 1.79 -18.27 6.77
N GLU A 150 0.64 -18.07 6.18
CA GLU A 150 0.45 -17.81 4.76
C GLU A 150 0.25 -16.31 4.57
N ALA A 151 0.99 -15.71 3.65
CA ALA A 151 0.91 -14.28 3.40
C ALA A 151 1.05 -13.98 1.91
N ASP A 152 0.21 -13.07 1.45
CA ASP A 152 0.22 -12.50 0.10
C ASP A 152 0.15 -10.98 0.21
N PHE A 153 1.21 -10.27 -0.19
CA PHE A 153 1.28 -8.82 -0.17
C PHE A 153 1.88 -8.25 -1.44
N THR A 154 1.25 -7.16 -1.88
CA THR A 154 1.61 -6.39 -3.05
C THR A 154 1.74 -4.91 -2.68
N ALA A 155 2.85 -4.31 -3.10
CA ALA A 155 3.02 -2.86 -3.06
C ALA A 155 2.66 -2.26 -4.43
N THR A 156 1.88 -1.18 -4.44
CA THR A 156 1.54 -0.42 -5.65
C THR A 156 1.97 1.04 -5.47
N PHE A 157 2.38 1.68 -6.57
CA PHE A 157 2.99 3.01 -6.56
C PHE A 157 2.65 3.77 -7.85
#